data_AF-A0A3M6UHH5-F1
#
_entry.id   AF-A0A3M6UHH5-F1
#
_cell.length_a   1.000
_cell.length_b   1.000
_cell.length_c   1.000
_cell.angle_alpha   90.00
_cell.angle_beta   90.00
_cell.angle_gamma   90.00
#
_symmetry.space_group_name_H-M   'P 1'
#
loop_
_entity.id
_entity.type
_entity.pdbx_description
1 polymer ?
#
loop_
_entity_poly.entity_id
_entity_poly.type
_entity_poly.pdbx_seq_one_letter_code
_entity_poly.pdbx_strand_id
1 'polypeptide(L)'
;MSWARDEWKLDLPNTALRKISELENDVENLRKSKQQQQLQLETVSNSLQKQKQLNAEEKAGNSSLRREIQELTRKCSDLENQEEKSQIDLKAKDNKIGLLEEQLHKAREKLKDEEDKNSEMLNQVDQQKLIAEVMENEMGQLAVEVERINETKAQTVKDLEDNDMILSLGLLSDNSDIIT
;
A
#
# COMPACT_ATOMS: atom_id res chain seq x y z
N MET A 1 49.15 6.61 -90.56
CA MET A 1 49.59 7.13 -91.87
C MET A 1 48.52 8.08 -92.39
N SER A 2 48.78 9.39 -92.42
CA SER A 2 47.80 10.41 -92.87
C SER A 2 48.36 11.31 -93.98
N TRP A 3 49.20 10.78 -94.86
CA TRP A 3 49.76 11.57 -95.96
C TRP A 3 48.69 12.00 -96.98
N ALA A 4 47.63 11.21 -97.17
CA ALA A 4 46.51 11.56 -98.04
C ALA A 4 45.55 12.64 -97.46
N ARG A 5 45.74 13.09 -96.21
CA ARG A 5 44.76 13.99 -95.56
C ARG A 5 44.95 15.46 -95.94
N ASP A 6 46.13 15.85 -96.43
CA ASP A 6 46.42 17.25 -96.77
C ASP A 6 46.90 17.44 -98.22
N GLU A 7 47.06 16.36 -99.01
CA GLU A 7 47.42 16.48 -100.44
C GLU A 7 46.41 17.33 -101.24
N TRP A 8 45.11 17.27 -100.88
CA TRP A 8 44.08 18.10 -101.51
C TRP A 8 44.20 19.60 -101.18
N LYS A 9 45.00 19.97 -100.17
CA LYS A 9 45.24 21.36 -99.78
C LYS A 9 46.33 22.02 -100.63
N LEU A 10 47.16 21.26 -101.36
CA LEU A 10 48.33 21.77 -102.10
C LEU A 10 47.96 22.75 -103.23
N ASP A 11 46.80 22.56 -103.86
CA ASP A 11 46.36 23.37 -105.01
C ASP A 11 45.35 24.47 -104.65
N LEU A 12 45.09 24.70 -103.35
CA LEU A 12 44.10 25.68 -102.89
C LEU A 12 44.71 27.08 -102.68
N PRO A 13 43.99 28.17 -103.03
CA PRO A 13 44.41 29.53 -102.69
C PRO A 13 44.56 29.70 -101.16
N ASN A 14 45.55 30.49 -100.73
CA ASN A 14 45.83 30.76 -99.31
C ASN A 14 44.59 31.21 -98.50
N THR A 15 43.68 31.98 -99.10
CA THR A 15 42.42 32.40 -98.46
C THR A 15 41.52 31.21 -98.12
N ALA A 16 41.45 30.21 -99.00
CA ALA A 16 40.69 28.99 -98.77
C ALA A 16 41.33 28.12 -97.68
N LEU A 17 42.67 27.99 -97.70
CA LEU A 17 43.42 27.26 -96.67
C LEU A 17 43.22 27.87 -95.28
N ARG A 18 43.31 29.20 -95.17
CA ARG A 18 43.04 29.91 -93.92
C ARG A 18 41.62 29.63 -93.42
N LYS A 19 40.63 29.65 -94.32
CA LYS A 19 39.24 29.38 -93.94
C LYS A 19 39.02 27.94 -93.47
N ILE A 20 39.69 26.98 -94.11
CA ILE A 20 39.66 25.58 -93.68
C ILE A 20 40.24 25.43 -92.28
N SER A 21 41.39 26.05 -91.99
CA SER A 21 42.00 26.00 -90.65
C SER A 21 41.12 26.66 -89.57
N GLU A 22 40.45 27.77 -89.89
CA GLU A 22 39.46 28.38 -88.99
C GLU A 22 38.32 27.40 -88.67
N LEU A 23 37.75 26.76 -89.71
CA LEU A 23 36.66 25.80 -89.54
C LEU A 23 37.10 24.53 -88.79
N GLU A 24 38.31 24.03 -89.04
CA GLU A 24 38.89 22.89 -88.30
C GLU A 24 39.05 23.24 -86.80
N ASN A 25 39.48 24.47 -86.48
CA ASN A 25 39.58 24.95 -85.11
C ASN A 25 38.21 25.12 -84.45
N ASP A 26 37.21 25.65 -85.17
CA ASP A 26 35.84 25.79 -84.68
C ASP A 26 35.22 24.42 -84.36
N VAL A 27 35.42 23.42 -85.23
CA VAL A 27 34.96 22.05 -85.00
C VAL A 27 35.60 21.45 -83.74
N GLU A 28 36.91 21.64 -83.54
CA GLU A 28 37.59 21.14 -82.34
C GLU A 28 37.09 21.83 -81.06
N ASN A 29 36.86 23.15 -81.12
CA ASN A 29 36.30 23.90 -80.00
C ASN A 29 34.87 23.45 -79.66
N LEU A 30 34.02 23.25 -80.67
CA LEU A 30 32.67 22.71 -80.48
C LEU A 30 32.71 21.30 -79.90
N ARG A 31 33.64 20.45 -80.35
CA ARG A 31 33.82 19.09 -79.84
C ARG A 31 34.20 19.09 -78.35
N LYS A 32 35.16 19.93 -77.95
CA LYS A 32 35.55 20.10 -76.55
C LYS A 32 34.40 20.64 -75.70
N SER A 33 33.69 21.66 -76.19
CA SER A 33 32.53 22.23 -75.51
C SER A 33 31.42 21.20 -75.29
N LYS A 34 31.08 20.42 -76.32
CA LYS A 34 30.11 19.31 -76.22
C LYS A 34 30.55 18.27 -75.19
N GLN A 35 31.82 17.87 -75.19
CA GLN A 35 32.33 16.89 -74.23
C GLN A 35 32.29 17.40 -72.79
N GLN A 36 32.63 18.67 -72.56
CA GLN A 36 32.52 19.31 -71.26
C GLN A 36 31.07 19.36 -70.77
N GLN A 37 30.13 19.74 -71.63
CA GLN A 37 28.70 19.75 -71.31
C GLN A 37 28.18 18.34 -70.99
N GLN A 38 28.63 17.32 -71.71
CA GLN A 38 28.27 15.92 -71.45
C GLN A 38 28.70 15.48 -70.04
N LEU A 39 29.94 15.81 -69.64
CA LEU A 39 30.46 15.50 -68.30
C LEU A 39 29.72 16.24 -67.19
N GLN A 40 29.37 17.51 -67.43
CA GLN A 40 28.56 18.30 -66.49
C GLN A 40 27.15 17.70 -66.32
N LEU A 41 26.52 17.30 -67.43
CA LEU A 41 25.21 16.66 -67.43
C LEU A 41 25.24 15.34 -66.64
N GLU A 42 26.26 14.51 -66.85
CA GLU A 42 26.46 13.26 -66.11
C GLU A 42 26.66 13.51 -64.60
N THR A 43 27.49 14.50 -64.25
CA THR A 43 27.73 14.88 -62.85
C THR A 43 26.45 15.32 -62.14
N VAL A 44 25.64 16.16 -62.80
CA VAL A 44 24.37 16.64 -62.26
C VAL A 44 23.35 15.49 -62.18
N SER A 45 23.28 14.62 -63.18
CA SER A 45 22.39 13.45 -63.18
C SER A 45 22.69 12.51 -62.02
N ASN A 46 23.97 12.19 -61.79
CA ASN A 46 24.40 11.34 -60.67
C ASN A 46 24.08 11.99 -59.31
N SER A 47 24.30 13.30 -59.19
CA SER A 47 23.97 14.05 -57.97
C SER A 47 22.46 14.06 -57.70
N LEU A 48 21.64 14.24 -58.74
CA LEU A 48 20.18 14.19 -58.64
C LEU A 48 19.69 12.80 -58.21
N GLN A 49 20.26 11.73 -58.79
CA GLN A 49 19.92 10.37 -58.40
C GLN A 49 20.23 10.10 -56.93
N LYS A 50 21.41 10.55 -56.45
CA LYS A 50 21.78 10.45 -55.03
C LYS A 50 20.80 11.22 -54.13
N GLN A 51 20.42 12.43 -54.52
CA GLN A 51 19.45 13.23 -53.75
C GLN A 51 18.05 12.60 -53.72
N LYS A 52 17.62 11.97 -54.83
CA LYS A 52 16.35 11.22 -54.85
C LYS A 52 16.36 10.05 -53.88
N GLN A 53 17.48 9.32 -53.80
CA GLN A 53 17.64 8.22 -52.85
C GLN A 53 17.59 8.72 -51.40
N LEU A 54 18.37 9.75 -51.07
CA LEU A 54 18.36 10.34 -49.72
C LEU A 54 16.97 10.83 -49.32
N ASN A 55 16.26 11.50 -50.24
CA ASN A 55 14.89 11.95 -49.98
C ASN A 55 13.91 10.78 -49.76
N ALA A 56 14.11 9.65 -50.44
CA ALA A 56 13.29 8.46 -50.23
C ALA A 56 13.55 7.84 -48.84
N GLU A 57 14.82 7.76 -48.43
CA GLU A 57 15.25 7.29 -47.11
C GLU A 57 14.68 8.19 -46.00
N GLU A 58 14.79 9.52 -46.15
CA GLU A 58 14.22 10.49 -45.22
C GLU A 58 12.69 10.38 -45.11
N LYS A 59 11.98 10.19 -46.23
CA LYS A 59 10.52 9.96 -46.21
C LYS A 59 10.14 8.68 -45.46
N ALA A 60 10.92 7.61 -45.63
CA ALA A 60 10.72 6.37 -44.89
C ALA A 60 10.97 6.57 -43.38
N GLY A 61 12.07 7.25 -43.02
CA GLY A 61 12.39 7.61 -41.63
C GLY A 61 11.30 8.45 -40.97
N ASN A 62 10.84 9.51 -41.65
CA ASN A 62 9.76 10.37 -41.18
C ASN A 62 8.45 9.58 -40.95
N SER A 63 8.13 8.65 -41.84
CA SER A 63 6.96 7.79 -41.71
C SER A 63 7.07 6.86 -40.49
N SER A 64 8.27 6.34 -40.20
CA SER A 64 8.53 5.54 -39.01
C SER A 64 8.34 6.37 -37.74
N LEU A 65 8.98 7.55 -37.68
CA LEU A 65 8.87 8.46 -36.54
C LEU A 65 7.43 8.90 -36.27
N ARG A 66 6.63 9.15 -37.31
CA ARG A 66 5.20 9.47 -37.14
C ARG A 66 4.40 8.34 -36.50
N ARG A 67 4.71 7.08 -36.83
CA ARG A 67 4.07 5.91 -36.19
C ARG A 67 4.48 5.80 -34.74
N GLU A 68 5.76 5.98 -34.45
CA GLU A 68 6.28 5.94 -33.07
C GLU A 68 5.67 7.05 -32.21
N ILE A 69 5.56 8.27 -32.72
CA ILE A 69 4.86 9.37 -32.04
C ILE A 69 3.42 8.98 -31.72
N GLN A 70 2.68 8.43 -32.69
CA GLN A 70 1.29 8.01 -32.46
C GLN A 70 1.18 6.90 -31.41
N GLU A 71 2.11 5.94 -31.41
CA GLU A 71 2.15 4.85 -30.43
C GLU A 71 2.46 5.38 -29.02
N LEU A 72 3.46 6.25 -28.90
CA LEU A 72 3.82 6.90 -27.63
C LEU A 72 2.67 7.75 -27.09
N THR A 73 2.00 8.53 -27.95
CA THR A 73 0.82 9.30 -27.54
C THR A 73 -0.29 8.41 -26.98
N ARG A 74 -0.56 7.25 -27.61
CA ARG A 74 -1.55 6.29 -27.09
C ARG A 74 -1.12 5.73 -25.74
N LYS A 75 0.14 5.30 -25.61
CA LYS A 75 0.68 4.77 -24.34
C LYS A 75 0.60 5.79 -23.21
N CYS A 76 0.89 7.08 -23.48
CA CYS A 76 0.74 8.14 -22.48
C CYS A 76 -0.72 8.26 -22.03
N SER A 77 -1.67 8.31 -22.97
CA SER A 77 -3.10 8.38 -22.64
C SER A 77 -3.59 7.16 -21.84
N ASP A 78 -3.13 5.96 -22.18
CA ASP A 78 -3.47 4.74 -21.43
C ASP A 78 -2.91 4.77 -20.00
N LEU A 79 -1.68 5.28 -19.84
CA LEU A 79 -1.05 5.43 -18.52
C LEU A 79 -1.75 6.49 -17.67
N GLU A 80 -2.12 7.63 -18.23
CA GLU A 80 -2.89 8.67 -17.55
C GLU A 80 -4.24 8.13 -17.05
N ASN A 81 -4.96 7.39 -17.90
CA ASN A 81 -6.22 6.73 -17.52
C ASN A 81 -6.02 5.69 -16.41
N GLN A 82 -4.91 4.94 -16.44
CA GLN A 82 -4.60 3.95 -15.41
C GLN A 82 -4.20 4.60 -14.08
N GLU A 83 -3.48 5.72 -14.14
CA GLU A 83 -3.13 6.52 -12.97
C GLU A 83 -4.38 7.06 -12.29
N GLU A 84 -5.31 7.66 -13.06
CA GLU A 84 -6.57 8.20 -12.52
C GLU A 84 -7.38 7.11 -11.79
N LYS A 85 -7.54 5.93 -12.42
CA LYS A 85 -8.22 4.79 -11.78
C LYS A 85 -7.54 4.36 -10.50
N SER A 86 -6.20 4.30 -10.49
CA SER A 86 -5.42 3.89 -9.32
C SER A 86 -5.54 4.91 -8.19
N GLN A 87 -5.56 6.21 -8.50
CA GLN A 87 -5.78 7.26 -7.51
C GLN A 87 -7.18 7.20 -6.88
N ILE A 88 -8.22 6.88 -7.68
CA ILE A 88 -9.58 6.70 -7.17
C ILE A 88 -9.64 5.50 -6.21
N ASP A 89 -9.05 4.36 -6.58
CA ASP A 89 -9.00 3.17 -5.72
C ASP A 89 -8.22 3.43 -4.43
N LEU A 90 -7.09 4.15 -4.52
CA LEU A 90 -6.29 4.53 -3.35
C LEU A 90 -7.10 5.39 -2.37
N LYS A 91 -7.79 6.43 -2.87
CA LYS A 91 -8.67 7.26 -2.03
C LYS A 91 -9.79 6.45 -1.38
N ALA A 92 -10.38 5.49 -2.10
CA ALA A 92 -11.42 4.62 -1.55
C ALA A 92 -10.86 3.73 -0.42
N LYS A 93 -9.64 3.21 -0.58
CA LYS A 93 -8.95 2.41 0.44
C LYS A 93 -8.58 3.25 1.66
N ASP A 94 -8.06 4.46 1.49
CA ASP A 94 -7.74 5.36 2.59
C ASP A 94 -8.97 5.69 3.43
N ASN A 95 -10.10 6.01 2.77
CA ASN A 95 -11.37 6.22 3.46
C ASN A 95 -11.81 4.98 4.24
N LYS A 96 -11.61 3.78 3.68
CA LYS A 96 -11.94 2.52 4.35
C LYS A 96 -11.06 2.27 5.56
N ILE A 97 -9.77 2.58 5.47
CA ILE A 97 -8.82 2.50 6.59
C ILE A 97 -9.26 3.44 7.71
N GLY A 98 -9.55 4.71 7.41
CA GLY A 98 -10.00 5.67 8.42
C GLY A 98 -11.26 5.23 9.17
N LEU A 99 -12.25 4.66 8.45
CA LEU A 99 -13.45 4.09 9.07
C LEU A 99 -13.15 2.92 10.01
N LEU A 100 -12.23 2.03 9.61
CA LEU A 100 -11.83 0.89 10.43
C LEU A 100 -11.01 1.32 11.65
N GLU A 101 -10.17 2.33 11.52
CA GLU A 101 -9.43 2.92 12.63
C GLU A 101 -10.36 3.54 13.67
N GLU A 102 -11.40 4.27 13.24
CA GLU A 102 -12.41 4.82 14.15
C GLU A 102 -13.19 3.72 14.87
N GLN A 103 -13.57 2.65 14.16
CA GLN A 103 -14.24 1.49 14.78
C GLN A 103 -13.34 0.80 15.80
N LEU A 104 -12.06 0.62 15.47
CA LEU A 104 -11.08 0.04 16.37
C LEU A 104 -10.89 0.89 17.64
N HIS A 105 -10.85 2.21 17.48
CA HIS A 105 -10.74 3.13 18.60
C HIS A 105 -11.93 2.99 19.56
N LYS A 106 -13.17 3.03 19.03
CA LYS A 106 -14.39 2.81 19.84
C LYS A 106 -14.42 1.45 20.53
N ALA A 107 -13.93 0.40 19.88
CA ALA A 107 -13.86 -0.92 20.47
C ALA A 107 -12.86 -0.97 21.64
N ARG A 108 -11.72 -0.29 21.51
CA ARG A 108 -10.72 -0.18 22.58
C ARG A 108 -11.23 0.61 23.78
N GLU A 109 -11.95 1.72 23.54
CA GLU A 109 -12.58 2.48 24.63
C GLU A 109 -13.58 1.63 25.40
N LYS A 110 -14.49 0.94 24.69
CA LYS A 110 -15.45 0.02 25.33
C LYS A 110 -14.76 -1.10 26.10
N LEU A 111 -13.69 -1.67 25.56
CA LEU A 111 -12.95 -2.73 26.24
C LEU A 111 -12.38 -2.20 27.57
N LYS A 112 -11.78 -1.01 27.54
CA LYS A 112 -11.24 -0.37 28.74
C LYS A 112 -12.34 -0.10 29.78
N ASP A 113 -13.50 0.43 29.36
CA ASP A 113 -14.63 0.67 30.27
C ASP A 113 -15.10 -0.63 30.94
N GLU A 114 -15.14 -1.74 30.20
CA GLU A 114 -15.52 -3.05 30.76
C GLU A 114 -14.41 -3.64 31.66
N GLU A 115 -13.14 -3.43 31.34
CA GLU A 115 -12.01 -3.81 32.21
C GLU A 115 -12.06 -3.07 33.56
N ASP A 116 -12.34 -1.76 33.53
CA ASP A 116 -12.47 -0.93 34.74
C ASP A 116 -13.65 -1.40 35.61
N LYS A 117 -14.83 -1.65 35.00
CA LYS A 117 -15.99 -2.22 35.72
C LYS A 117 -15.69 -3.60 36.32
N ASN A 118 -14.97 -4.45 35.58
CA ASN A 118 -14.63 -5.78 36.06
C ASN A 118 -13.70 -5.72 37.28
N SER A 119 -12.76 -4.77 37.29
CA SER A 119 -11.90 -4.49 38.45
C SER A 119 -12.70 -4.00 39.66
N GLU A 120 -13.66 -3.08 39.46
CA GLU A 120 -14.56 -2.62 40.52
C GLU A 120 -15.40 -3.76 41.10
N MET A 121 -15.98 -4.60 40.25
CA MET A 121 -16.76 -5.77 40.67
C MET A 121 -15.91 -6.78 41.45
N LEU A 122 -14.65 -7.02 41.02
CA LEU A 122 -13.73 -7.89 41.74
C LEU A 122 -13.48 -7.37 43.17
N ASN A 123 -13.21 -6.06 43.30
CA ASN A 123 -13.01 -5.43 44.61
C ASN A 123 -14.26 -5.52 45.50
N GLN A 124 -15.46 -5.35 44.93
CA GLN A 124 -16.72 -5.51 45.66
C GLN A 124 -16.92 -6.95 46.15
N VAL A 125 -16.60 -7.94 45.31
CA VAL A 125 -16.67 -9.36 45.70
C VAL A 125 -15.72 -9.65 46.86
N ASP A 126 -14.49 -9.14 46.82
CA ASP A 126 -13.53 -9.35 47.89
C ASP A 126 -13.95 -8.65 49.21
N GLN A 127 -14.55 -7.46 49.11
CA GLN A 127 -15.16 -6.81 50.28
C GLN A 127 -16.31 -7.63 50.86
N GLN A 128 -17.19 -8.18 50.02
CA GLN A 128 -18.30 -9.03 50.48
C GLN A 128 -17.81 -10.31 51.15
N LYS A 129 -16.74 -10.93 50.63
CA LYS A 129 -16.12 -12.10 51.28
C LYS A 129 -15.61 -11.78 52.67
N LEU A 130 -14.92 -10.65 52.84
CA LEU A 130 -14.42 -10.22 54.15
C LEU A 130 -15.57 -10.01 55.16
N ILE A 131 -16.66 -9.36 54.71
CA ILE A 131 -17.85 -9.18 55.56
C ILE A 131 -18.46 -10.53 55.94
N ALA A 132 -18.59 -11.45 54.99
CA ALA A 132 -19.13 -12.78 55.25
C ALA A 132 -18.27 -13.55 56.25
N GLU A 133 -16.94 -13.47 56.14
CA GLU A 133 -15.99 -14.10 57.09
C GLU A 133 -16.13 -13.51 58.51
N VAL A 134 -16.28 -12.19 58.63
CA VAL A 134 -16.53 -11.54 59.94
C VAL A 134 -17.86 -12.01 60.53
N MET A 135 -18.94 -12.04 59.74
CA MET A 135 -20.25 -12.49 60.20
C MET A 135 -20.24 -13.97 60.61
N GLU A 136 -19.52 -14.83 59.88
CA GLU A 136 -19.36 -16.24 60.22
C GLU A 136 -18.63 -16.42 61.55
N ASN A 137 -17.57 -15.64 61.80
CA ASN A 137 -16.87 -15.63 63.08
C ASN A 137 -17.76 -15.15 64.24
N GLU A 138 -18.53 -14.08 64.04
CA GLU A 138 -19.48 -13.57 65.04
C GLU A 138 -20.59 -14.59 65.34
N MET A 139 -21.15 -15.22 64.30
CA MET A 139 -22.12 -16.30 64.45
C MET A 139 -21.54 -17.48 65.25
N GLY A 140 -20.29 -17.86 64.98
CA GLY A 140 -19.58 -18.89 65.73
C GLY A 140 -19.44 -18.54 67.21
N GLN A 141 -19.07 -17.29 67.54
CA GLN A 141 -18.98 -16.81 68.92
C GLN A 141 -20.34 -16.83 69.64
N LEU A 142 -21.39 -16.35 68.97
CA LEU A 142 -22.75 -16.37 69.51
C LEU A 142 -23.25 -17.80 69.75
N ALA A 143 -22.93 -18.75 68.87
CA ALA A 143 -23.28 -20.15 69.06
C ALA A 143 -22.64 -20.75 70.32
N VAL A 144 -21.35 -20.49 70.55
CA VAL A 144 -20.63 -20.90 71.78
C VAL A 144 -21.26 -20.26 73.03
N GLU A 145 -21.61 -18.97 72.96
CA GLU A 145 -22.24 -18.28 74.09
C GLU A 145 -23.64 -18.83 74.41
N VAL A 146 -24.43 -19.16 73.38
CA VAL A 146 -25.74 -19.83 73.55
C VAL A 146 -25.57 -21.20 74.20
N GLU A 147 -24.59 -21.99 73.78
CA GLU A 147 -24.28 -23.29 74.38
C GLU A 147 -23.93 -23.14 75.88
N ARG A 148 -23.04 -22.19 76.21
CA ARG A 148 -22.67 -21.86 77.60
C ARG A 148 -23.86 -21.43 78.45
N ILE A 149 -24.76 -20.60 77.91
CA ILE A 149 -25.99 -20.17 78.60
C ILE A 149 -26.91 -21.37 78.86
N ASN A 150 -27.03 -22.28 77.88
CA ASN A 150 -27.85 -23.49 78.05
C ASN A 150 -27.27 -24.42 79.11
N GLU A 151 -25.94 -24.60 79.16
CA GLU A 151 -25.26 -25.39 80.20
C GLU A 151 -25.46 -24.78 81.59
N THR A 152 -25.24 -23.47 81.75
CA THR A 152 -25.46 -22.77 83.03
C THR A 152 -26.93 -22.80 83.45
N LYS A 153 -27.86 -22.65 82.51
CA LYS A 153 -29.30 -22.86 82.77
C LYS A 153 -29.58 -24.28 83.24
N ALA A 154 -29.02 -25.31 82.60
CA ALA A 154 -29.22 -26.70 83.02
C ALA A 154 -28.65 -26.97 84.42
N GLN A 155 -27.47 -26.42 84.72
CA GLN A 155 -26.84 -26.54 86.05
C GLN A 155 -27.69 -25.86 87.13
N THR A 156 -28.14 -24.62 86.90
CA THR A 156 -29.01 -23.92 87.87
C THR A 156 -30.36 -24.60 88.08
N VAL A 157 -30.96 -25.20 87.05
CA VAL A 157 -32.17 -26.01 87.20
C VAL A 157 -31.90 -27.20 88.11
N LYS A 158 -30.79 -27.91 87.90
CA LYS A 158 -30.38 -29.02 88.75
C LYS A 158 -30.12 -28.58 90.20
N ASP A 159 -29.42 -27.47 90.42
CA ASP A 159 -29.15 -26.95 91.77
C ASP A 159 -30.45 -26.57 92.50
N LEU A 160 -31.45 -26.05 91.78
CA LEU A 160 -32.78 -25.78 92.33
C LEU A 160 -33.53 -27.07 92.70
N GLU A 161 -33.48 -28.09 91.85
CA GLU A 161 -34.06 -29.42 92.14
C GLU A 161 -33.38 -30.08 93.36
N ASP A 162 -32.05 -30.01 93.44
CA ASP A 162 -31.27 -30.53 94.57
C ASP A 162 -31.61 -29.78 95.87
N ASN A 163 -31.77 -28.45 95.83
CA ASN A 163 -32.16 -27.65 96.99
C ASN A 163 -33.61 -27.93 97.44
N ASP A 164 -34.54 -28.12 96.50
CA ASP A 164 -35.93 -28.51 96.79
C ASP A 164 -35.96 -29.90 97.48
N MET A 165 -35.10 -30.83 97.05
CA MET A 165 -34.93 -32.14 97.68
C MET A 165 -34.38 -32.02 99.12
N ILE A 166 -33.38 -31.15 99.35
CA ILE A 166 -32.83 -30.89 100.69
C ILE A 166 -33.89 -30.27 101.60
N LEU A 167 -34.65 -29.28 101.14
CA LEU A 167 -35.76 -28.68 101.91
C LEU A 167 -36.84 -29.72 102.25
N SER A 168 -37.16 -30.59 101.30
CA SER A 168 -38.10 -31.71 101.49
C SER A 168 -37.60 -32.70 102.55
N LEU A 169 -36.30 -33.01 102.57
CA LEU A 169 -35.66 -33.88 103.58
C LEU A 169 -35.55 -33.19 104.95
N GLY A 170 -35.29 -31.88 105.00
CA GLY A 170 -35.27 -31.08 106.23
C GLY A 170 -36.64 -31.01 106.90
N LEU A 171 -37.72 -30.83 106.13
CA LEU A 171 -39.10 -30.89 106.62
C LEU A 171 -39.51 -32.28 107.14
N LEU A 172 -38.89 -33.36 106.64
CA LEU A 172 -39.06 -34.70 107.18
C LEU A 172 -38.26 -34.91 108.48
N SER A 173 -37.09 -34.29 108.63
CA SER A 173 -36.28 -34.30 109.85
C SER A 173 -36.93 -33.49 110.99
N ASP A 174 -37.43 -32.28 110.70
CA ASP A 174 -38.12 -31.45 111.72
C ASP A 174 -39.47 -32.04 112.16
N ASN A 175 -40.10 -32.87 111.32
CA ASN A 175 -41.26 -33.68 111.72
C ASN A 175 -40.90 -34.94 112.52
N SER A 176 -39.63 -35.37 112.53
CA SER A 176 -39.16 -36.51 113.33
C SER A 176 -38.84 -36.11 114.78
N ASP A 177 -38.47 -34.86 115.04
CA ASP A 177 -38.14 -34.36 116.39
C ASP A 177 -39.37 -33.90 117.20
N ILE A 178 -40.59 -34.05 116.65
CA ILE A 178 -41.87 -33.79 117.36
C ILE A 178 -42.53 -35.10 117.84
N ILE A 179 -41.96 -36.26 117.54
CA ILE A 179 -42.45 -37.56 118.02
C ILE A 179 -41.31 -38.35 118.66
N THR A 180 -40.86 -37.95 119.86
CA THR A 180 -40.54 -38.79 121.04
C THR A 180 -40.28 -37.86 122.22
#